data_AF-A0A4Y9RMM5-F1
#
_entry.id   AF-A0A4Y9RMM5-F1
#
_cell.length_a   1.000
_cell.length_b   1.000
_cell.length_c   1.000
_cell.angle_alpha   90.00
_cell.angle_beta   90.00
_cell.angle_gamma   90.00
#
_symmetry.space_group_name_H-M   'P 1'
#
loop_
_entity.id
_entity.type
_entity.pdbx_description
1 polymer ?
#
loop_
_entity_poly.entity_id
_entity_poly.type
_entity_poly.pdbx_seq_one_letter_code
_entity_poly.pdbx_strand_id
1 'polypeptide(L)'
;MQPQRITSLLQGVADVRNWIVRHIPLTESMVGYDLFLKLGNDFFAGQELQLKSIYAELPYTEKTIRAQIDKMKEAGLVVQQATGMDGRTHKLVPTTKFIALLQQYHRKFESLFILRKGLRDQQLLVDTTNPKLKQLAETLYDHFYDLGWLYLYNYGGICFLAASLVQRVARAYGHDARVESGYVDIQREGVQFLLGGKGYAAPGQIEGHAMCVIDDSLVLDFGLGNVRKGFRRDFPWALGCAYQSTENALGSMVLPTGETVTWKNDWQTPDGEAELQKYAPFVEQLFQHYVAHFG
;
A
#
# COMPACT_ATOMS: atom_id res chain seq x y z
N MET A 1 2.78 27.27 7.56
CA MET A 1 3.37 25.93 7.55
C MET A 1 3.34 25.46 6.09
N GLN A 2 4.47 25.47 5.38
CA GLN A 2 4.47 25.01 3.98
C GLN A 2 4.30 23.48 3.96
N PRO A 3 3.37 22.93 3.18
CA PRO A 3 3.26 21.49 3.02
C PRO A 3 4.58 20.98 2.41
N GLN A 4 5.25 20.08 3.13
CA GLN A 4 6.40 19.35 2.61
C GLN A 4 5.94 18.59 1.35
N ARG A 5 6.61 18.80 0.22
CA ARG A 5 6.38 18.00 -0.98
C ARG A 5 6.55 16.52 -0.63
N ILE A 6 5.60 15.69 -1.04
CA ILE A 6 5.71 14.23 -0.96
C ILE A 6 6.95 13.84 -1.76
N THR A 7 7.94 13.26 -1.08
CA THR A 7 9.15 12.73 -1.70
C THR A 7 8.75 11.67 -2.71
N SER A 8 9.09 11.85 -3.99
CA SER A 8 8.80 10.80 -4.98
C SER A 8 9.50 9.50 -4.60
N LEU A 9 8.98 8.34 -5.01
CA LEU A 9 9.63 7.05 -4.75
C LEU A 9 11.10 7.06 -5.18
N LEU A 10 11.41 7.68 -6.32
CA LEU A 10 12.77 7.82 -6.82
C LEU A 10 13.64 8.70 -5.91
N GLN A 11 13.09 9.80 -5.39
CA GLN A 11 13.79 10.64 -4.40
C GLN A 11 13.99 9.87 -3.08
N GLY A 12 13.01 9.06 -2.65
CA GLY A 12 13.12 8.21 -1.46
C GLY A 12 14.23 7.16 -1.62
N VAL A 13 14.30 6.50 -2.78
CA VAL A 13 15.39 5.56 -3.12
C VAL A 13 16.74 6.25 -3.13
N ALA A 14 16.83 7.43 -3.78
CA ALA A 14 18.06 8.22 -3.81
C ALA A 14 18.49 8.66 -2.40
N ASP A 15 17.54 9.05 -1.55
CA ASP A 15 17.77 9.47 -0.18
C ASP A 15 18.25 8.32 0.70
N VAL A 16 17.67 7.13 0.56
CA VAL A 16 18.16 5.92 1.24
C VAL A 16 19.59 5.62 0.80
N ARG A 17 19.86 5.60 -0.51
CA ARG A 17 21.20 5.34 -1.04
C ARG A 17 22.22 6.36 -0.53
N ASN A 18 21.91 7.64 -0.60
CA ASN A 18 22.77 8.72 -0.12
C ASN A 18 23.00 8.63 1.39
N TRP A 19 21.99 8.22 2.15
CA TRP A 19 22.13 7.99 3.57
C TRP A 19 23.07 6.81 3.86
N ILE A 20 22.93 5.68 3.16
CA ILE A 20 23.82 4.52 3.31
C ILE A 20 25.27 4.92 3.08
N VAL A 21 25.55 5.57 1.95
CA VAL A 21 26.91 6.00 1.57
C VAL A 21 27.53 6.92 2.65
N ARG A 22 26.72 7.73 3.35
CA ARG A 22 27.21 8.65 4.39
C ARG A 22 27.40 8.00 5.76
N HIS A 23 26.69 6.92 6.07
CA HIS A 23 26.62 6.38 7.44
C HIS A 23 27.16 4.96 7.58
N ILE A 24 27.24 4.21 6.47
CA ILE A 24 27.71 2.83 6.46
C ILE A 24 29.09 2.80 5.82
N PRO A 25 30.15 2.46 6.58
CA PRO A 25 31.51 2.43 6.05
C PRO A 25 31.63 1.52 4.83
N LEU A 26 32.49 1.91 3.89
CA LEU A 26 32.88 1.09 2.74
C LEU A 26 31.76 0.88 1.71
N THR A 27 30.64 1.61 1.81
CA THR A 27 29.51 1.53 0.87
C THR A 27 29.54 2.59 -0.22
N GLU A 28 30.59 3.44 -0.27
CA GLU A 28 30.79 4.38 -1.39
C GLU A 28 31.01 3.69 -2.75
N SER A 29 31.44 2.43 -2.73
CA SER A 29 31.58 1.59 -3.94
C SER A 29 30.38 0.67 -4.12
N MET A 30 30.01 0.38 -5.36
CA MET A 30 28.92 -0.57 -5.66
C MET A 30 29.19 -1.97 -5.08
N VAL A 31 30.45 -2.44 -5.12
CA VAL A 31 30.83 -3.73 -4.51
C VAL A 31 30.55 -3.74 -3.01
N GLY A 32 30.97 -2.69 -2.31
CA GLY A 32 30.77 -2.60 -0.86
C GLY A 32 29.31 -2.43 -0.47
N TYR A 33 28.55 -1.67 -1.25
CA TYR A 33 27.11 -1.52 -1.10
C TYR A 33 26.37 -2.85 -1.29
N ASP A 34 26.60 -3.54 -2.41
CA ASP A 34 25.95 -4.82 -2.71
C ASP A 34 26.35 -5.90 -1.72
N LEU A 35 27.62 -5.93 -1.31
CA LEU A 35 28.10 -6.86 -0.29
C LEU A 35 27.44 -6.60 1.06
N PHE A 36 27.29 -5.33 1.48
CA PHE A 36 26.60 -4.98 2.72
C PHE A 36 25.15 -5.48 2.70
N LEU A 37 24.42 -5.23 1.60
CA LEU A 37 23.04 -5.69 1.44
C LEU A 37 22.93 -7.21 1.40
N LYS A 38 23.80 -7.89 0.66
CA LYS A 38 23.81 -9.36 0.55
C LYS A 38 24.03 -10.02 1.92
N LEU A 39 25.07 -9.60 2.64
CA LEU A 39 25.36 -10.14 3.97
C LEU A 39 24.22 -9.86 4.96
N GLY A 40 23.60 -8.69 4.88
CA GLY A 40 22.42 -8.36 5.69
C GLY A 40 21.22 -9.22 5.38
N ASN A 41 20.89 -9.38 4.09
CA ASN A 41 19.78 -10.20 3.62
C ASN A 41 19.92 -11.65 4.07
N ASP A 42 21.09 -12.24 3.82
CA ASP A 42 21.35 -13.65 4.16
C ASP A 42 21.31 -13.87 5.67
N PHE A 43 21.87 -12.93 6.46
CA PHE A 43 21.81 -12.98 7.92
C PHE A 43 20.37 -12.98 8.43
N PHE A 44 19.52 -12.08 7.93
CA PHE A 44 18.11 -12.02 8.33
C PHE A 44 17.28 -13.20 7.82
N ALA A 45 17.66 -13.78 6.68
CA ALA A 45 17.06 -15.01 6.16
C ALA A 45 17.51 -16.27 6.94
N GLY A 46 18.36 -16.13 7.95
CA GLY A 46 18.91 -17.25 8.73
C GLY A 46 19.89 -18.12 7.94
N GLN A 47 20.42 -17.61 6.83
CA GLN A 47 21.38 -18.33 5.99
C GLN A 47 22.79 -18.20 6.57
N GLU A 48 23.59 -19.25 6.45
CA GLU A 48 25.01 -19.17 6.76
C GLU A 48 25.76 -18.34 5.72
N LEU A 49 26.54 -17.36 6.17
CA LEU A 49 27.34 -16.49 5.31
C LEU A 49 28.61 -17.19 4.82
N GLN A 50 28.43 -18.21 3.99
CA GLN A 50 29.53 -18.96 3.40
C GLN A 50 30.16 -18.19 2.25
N LEU A 51 31.49 -18.04 2.28
CA LEU A 51 32.23 -17.26 1.26
C LEU A 51 31.93 -17.74 -0.18
N LYS A 52 31.81 -19.06 -0.37
CA LYS A 52 31.53 -19.66 -1.68
C LYS A 52 30.19 -19.20 -2.27
N SER A 53 29.13 -19.10 -1.47
CA SER A 53 27.82 -18.61 -1.92
C SER A 53 27.89 -17.12 -2.23
N ILE A 54 28.51 -16.32 -1.36
CA ILE A 54 28.70 -14.88 -1.57
C ILE A 54 29.44 -14.60 -2.89
N TYR A 55 30.49 -15.37 -3.20
CA TYR A 55 31.23 -15.21 -4.47
C TYR A 55 30.43 -15.60 -5.70
N ALA A 56 29.51 -16.56 -5.59
CA ALA A 56 28.71 -17.05 -6.71
C ALA A 56 27.53 -16.12 -7.04
N GLU A 57 27.01 -15.40 -6.04
CA GLU A 57 25.76 -14.64 -6.17
C GLU A 57 25.96 -13.15 -6.45
N LEU A 58 27.16 -12.63 -6.23
CA LEU A 58 27.50 -11.25 -6.55
C LEU A 58 28.12 -11.14 -7.95
N PRO A 59 27.80 -10.09 -8.74
CA PRO A 59 28.29 -9.90 -10.11
C PRO A 59 29.73 -9.35 -10.16
N TYR A 60 30.60 -9.80 -9.25
CA TYR A 60 31.97 -9.30 -9.09
C TYR A 60 32.97 -10.46 -9.00
N THR A 61 34.23 -10.19 -9.34
CA THR A 61 35.27 -11.23 -9.22
C THR A 61 35.52 -11.60 -7.76
N GLU A 62 35.86 -12.86 -7.49
CA GLU A 62 36.21 -13.32 -6.14
C GLU A 62 37.30 -12.45 -5.51
N LYS A 63 38.32 -12.05 -6.28
CA LYS A 63 39.40 -11.17 -5.83
C LYS A 63 38.85 -9.83 -5.31
N THR A 64 37.91 -9.23 -6.05
CA THR A 64 37.29 -7.95 -5.68
C THR A 64 36.45 -8.10 -4.41
N ILE A 65 35.64 -9.15 -4.32
CA ILE A 65 34.80 -9.41 -3.14
C ILE A 65 35.68 -9.68 -1.91
N ARG A 66 36.73 -10.50 -2.05
CA ARG A 66 37.67 -10.80 -0.98
C ARG A 66 38.36 -9.55 -0.44
N ALA A 67 38.85 -8.69 -1.32
CA ALA A 67 39.45 -7.41 -0.91
C ALA A 67 38.47 -6.53 -0.12
N GLN A 68 37.18 -6.55 -0.50
CA GLN A 68 36.15 -5.81 0.21
C GLN A 68 35.79 -6.43 1.56
N ILE A 69 35.76 -7.76 1.66
CA ILE A 69 35.58 -8.49 2.92
C ILE A 69 36.73 -8.18 3.89
N ASP A 70 37.97 -8.13 3.41
CA ASP A 70 39.12 -7.79 4.25
C ASP A 70 39.00 -6.37 4.82
N LYS A 71 38.57 -5.39 4.01
CA LYS A 71 38.22 -4.05 4.51
C LYS A 71 37.10 -4.08 5.55
N MET A 72 36.05 -4.88 5.34
CA MET A 72 34.95 -5.02 6.30
C MET A 72 35.43 -5.65 7.62
N LYS A 73 36.38 -6.58 7.58
CA LYS A 73 37.03 -7.15 8.77
C LYS A 73 37.85 -6.08 9.50
N GLU A 74 38.67 -5.31 8.79
CA GLU A 74 39.45 -4.19 9.34
C GLU A 74 38.54 -3.13 9.98
N ALA A 75 37.38 -2.86 9.37
CA ALA A 75 36.37 -1.95 9.89
C ALA A 75 35.55 -2.52 11.08
N GLY A 76 35.79 -3.78 11.46
CA GLY A 76 35.11 -4.47 12.55
C GLY A 76 33.64 -4.79 12.26
N LEU A 77 33.27 -4.95 10.99
CA LEU A 77 31.90 -5.24 10.55
C LEU A 77 31.61 -6.75 10.51
N VAL A 78 32.60 -7.55 10.14
CA VAL A 78 32.48 -9.00 10.11
C VAL A 78 33.73 -9.65 10.70
N VAL A 79 33.56 -10.85 11.23
CA VAL A 79 34.69 -11.73 11.59
C VAL A 79 34.61 -13.01 10.79
N GLN A 80 35.75 -13.60 10.49
CA GLN A 80 35.83 -14.87 9.79
C GLN A 80 35.99 -15.99 10.81
N GLN A 81 35.12 -16.99 10.75
CA GLN A 81 35.16 -18.17 11.61
C GLN A 81 35.39 -19.41 10.74
N ALA A 82 36.34 -20.26 11.13
CA ALA A 82 36.50 -21.57 10.51
C ALA A 82 35.28 -22.44 10.84
N THR A 83 34.75 -23.12 9.84
CA THR A 83 33.68 -24.11 9.95
C THR A 83 34.22 -25.48 9.52
N GLY A 84 33.91 -26.52 10.31
CA GLY A 84 34.35 -27.89 10.07
C GLY A 84 35.56 -28.34 10.91
N MET A 85 35.72 -29.66 11.07
CA MET A 85 36.86 -30.26 11.80
C MET A 85 38.20 -30.10 11.06
N ASP A 86 38.18 -29.80 9.76
CA ASP A 86 39.36 -29.63 8.91
C ASP A 86 39.82 -28.17 8.76
N GLY A 87 39.04 -27.21 9.26
CA GLY A 87 39.34 -25.77 9.23
C GLY A 87 39.38 -25.13 7.83
N ARG A 88 38.96 -25.84 6.77
CA ARG A 88 39.11 -25.39 5.37
C ARG A 88 37.96 -24.54 4.87
N THR A 89 36.76 -24.73 5.44
CA THR A 89 35.61 -23.87 5.17
C THR A 89 35.61 -22.69 6.13
N HIS A 90 35.29 -21.51 5.61
CA HIS A 90 35.18 -20.30 6.40
C HIS A 90 33.81 -19.66 6.19
N LYS A 91 33.20 -19.25 7.30
CA LYS A 91 32.00 -18.40 7.29
C LYS A 91 32.33 -17.01 7.78
N LEU A 92 31.54 -16.04 7.34
CA LEU A 92 31.50 -14.72 7.95
C LEU A 92 30.48 -14.72 9.08
N VAL A 93 30.80 -14.02 10.16
CA VAL A 93 29.88 -13.75 11.27
C VAL A 93 29.75 -12.24 11.39
N PRO A 94 28.54 -11.68 11.24
CA PRO A 94 28.32 -10.26 11.46
C PRO A 94 28.63 -9.86 12.89
N THR A 95 29.32 -8.74 13.09
CA THR A 95 29.55 -8.21 14.43
C THR A 95 28.32 -7.44 14.93
N THR A 96 28.27 -7.16 16.23
CA THR A 96 27.27 -6.25 16.81
C THR A 96 27.25 -4.88 16.12
N LYS A 97 28.43 -4.40 15.68
CA LYS A 97 28.55 -3.14 14.93
C LYS A 97 27.82 -3.20 13.59
N PHE A 98 27.97 -4.29 12.84
CA PHE A 98 27.27 -4.48 11.57
C PHE A 98 25.76 -4.64 11.78
N ILE A 99 25.33 -5.40 12.78
CA ILE A 99 23.90 -5.53 13.13
C ILE A 99 23.31 -4.17 13.49
N ALA A 100 24.02 -3.35 14.25
CA ALA A 100 23.57 -1.99 14.60
C ALA A 100 23.45 -1.08 13.36
N LEU A 101 24.34 -1.21 12.37
CA LEU A 101 24.26 -0.47 11.10
C LEU A 101 23.08 -0.95 10.24
N LEU A 102 22.82 -2.26 10.19
CA LEU A 102 21.63 -2.82 9.53
C LEU A 102 20.34 -2.28 10.15
N GLN A 103 20.25 -2.22 11.48
CA GLN A 103 19.09 -1.66 12.16
C GLN A 103 18.89 -0.16 11.86
N GLN A 104 19.99 0.61 11.74
CA GLN A 104 19.90 2.01 11.34
C GLN A 104 19.44 2.15 9.88
N TYR A 105 19.97 1.32 8.99
CA TYR A 105 19.53 1.25 7.60
C TYR A 105 18.05 0.90 7.50
N HIS A 106 17.61 -0.13 8.22
CA HIS A 106 16.20 -0.53 8.31
C HIS A 106 15.34 0.66 8.75
N ARG A 107 15.64 1.31 9.88
CA ARG A 107 14.90 2.50 10.33
C ARG A 107 14.86 3.63 9.30
N LYS A 108 15.96 3.88 8.59
CA LYS A 108 15.98 4.88 7.50
C LYS A 108 15.03 4.50 6.38
N PHE A 109 15.03 3.22 5.98
CA PHE A 109 14.09 2.70 5.00
C PHE A 109 12.65 2.83 5.50
N GLU A 110 12.37 2.44 6.75
CA GLU A 110 11.02 2.55 7.34
C GLU A 110 10.52 3.99 7.37
N SER A 111 11.38 4.94 7.71
CA SER A 111 11.01 6.37 7.80
C SER A 111 10.53 6.97 6.47
N LEU A 112 10.92 6.36 5.36
CA LEU A 112 10.56 6.80 4.01
C LEU A 112 9.46 5.93 3.39
N PHE A 113 9.36 4.65 3.77
CA PHE A 113 8.50 3.68 3.08
C PHE A 113 7.42 3.03 3.97
N ILE A 114 7.56 2.98 5.30
CA ILE A 114 6.65 2.22 6.20
C ILE A 114 5.55 3.05 6.85
N LEU A 115 5.73 4.37 7.05
CA LEU A 115 4.62 5.23 7.51
C LEU A 115 3.39 5.11 6.60
N ARG A 116 3.61 4.90 5.30
CA ARG A 116 2.56 4.69 4.29
C ARG A 116 1.80 3.38 4.50
N LYS A 117 2.51 2.26 4.70
CA LYS A 117 1.90 0.95 4.95
C LYS A 117 1.11 0.94 6.26
N GLY A 118 1.72 1.41 7.35
CA GLY A 118 1.05 1.44 8.66
C GLY A 118 -0.22 2.30 8.65
N LEU A 119 -0.20 3.43 7.93
CA LEU A 119 -1.38 4.27 7.74
C LEU A 119 -2.44 3.57 6.87
N ARG A 120 -2.04 2.98 5.74
CA ARG A 120 -2.94 2.23 4.87
C ARG A 120 -3.62 1.09 5.62
N ASP A 121 -2.87 0.28 6.38
CA ASP A 121 -3.42 -0.84 7.14
C ASP A 121 -4.46 -0.39 8.20
N GLN A 122 -4.42 0.87 8.64
CA GLN A 122 -5.41 1.44 9.56
C GLN A 122 -6.63 2.05 8.84
N GLN A 123 -6.53 2.36 7.55
CA GLN A 123 -7.53 3.15 6.83
C GLN A 123 -8.16 2.42 5.63
N LEU A 124 -7.54 1.35 5.15
CA LEU A 124 -8.01 0.50 4.07
C LEU A 124 -8.09 -0.93 4.58
N LEU A 125 -9.24 -1.56 4.37
CA LEU A 125 -9.41 -3.00 4.56
C LEU A 125 -9.90 -3.63 3.26
N VAL A 126 -9.18 -4.63 2.76
CA VAL A 126 -9.57 -5.36 1.54
C VAL A 126 -9.60 -6.86 1.84
N ASP A 127 -10.79 -7.44 1.79
CA ASP A 127 -11.03 -8.86 1.96
C ASP A 127 -11.30 -9.53 0.61
N THR A 128 -10.23 -10.06 0.00
CA THR A 128 -10.30 -10.78 -1.27
C THR A 128 -9.23 -11.87 -1.31
N THR A 129 -9.55 -12.99 -1.97
CA THR A 129 -8.59 -14.06 -2.24
C THR A 129 -7.71 -13.78 -3.45
N ASN A 130 -7.98 -12.73 -4.23
CA ASN A 130 -7.19 -12.35 -5.39
C ASN A 130 -6.07 -11.36 -5.01
N PRO A 131 -4.80 -11.80 -4.92
CA PRO A 131 -3.71 -10.94 -4.47
C PRO A 131 -3.42 -9.77 -5.42
N LYS A 132 -3.70 -9.92 -6.73
CA LYS A 132 -3.48 -8.84 -7.71
C LYS A 132 -4.50 -7.71 -7.51
N LEU A 133 -5.77 -8.04 -7.29
CA LEU A 133 -6.81 -7.04 -7.02
C LEU A 133 -6.62 -6.38 -5.66
N LYS A 134 -6.14 -7.13 -4.66
CA LYS A 134 -5.71 -6.53 -3.39
C LYS A 134 -4.60 -5.51 -3.59
N GLN A 135 -3.55 -5.87 -4.33
CA GLN A 135 -2.46 -4.96 -4.63
C GLN A 135 -2.92 -3.72 -5.42
N LEU A 136 -3.84 -3.89 -6.38
CA LEU A 136 -4.45 -2.77 -7.09
C LEU A 136 -5.18 -1.83 -6.13
N ALA A 137 -6.05 -2.36 -5.27
CA ALA A 137 -6.80 -1.56 -4.30
C ALA A 137 -5.87 -0.79 -3.34
N GLU A 138 -4.82 -1.44 -2.84
CA GLU A 138 -3.79 -0.79 -2.02
C GLU A 138 -3.07 0.33 -2.77
N THR A 139 -2.74 0.12 -4.05
CA THR A 139 -2.08 1.11 -4.92
C THR A 139 -2.99 2.31 -5.18
N LEU A 140 -4.26 2.07 -5.51
CA LEU A 140 -5.25 3.13 -5.74
C LEU A 140 -5.46 3.98 -4.48
N TYR A 141 -5.61 3.32 -3.32
CA TYR A 141 -5.74 4.01 -2.04
C TYR A 141 -4.54 4.91 -1.77
N ASP A 142 -3.35 4.35 -1.93
CA ASP A 142 -2.08 5.04 -1.73
C ASP A 142 -1.96 6.27 -2.64
N HIS A 143 -2.31 6.16 -3.92
CA HIS A 143 -2.25 7.26 -4.87
C HIS A 143 -3.30 8.34 -4.57
N PHE A 144 -4.52 7.94 -4.19
CA PHE A 144 -5.59 8.87 -3.85
C PHE A 144 -5.30 9.60 -2.53
N TYR A 145 -4.63 8.93 -1.60
CA TYR A 145 -4.13 9.54 -0.37
C TYR A 145 -3.10 10.62 -0.68
N ASP A 146 -2.09 10.32 -1.52
CA ASP A 146 -1.04 11.28 -1.90
C ASP A 146 -1.58 12.51 -2.62
N LEU A 147 -2.60 12.33 -3.45
CA LEU A 147 -3.28 13.43 -4.13
C LEU A 147 -4.27 14.19 -3.23
N GLY A 148 -4.43 13.77 -1.97
CA GLY A 148 -5.33 14.37 -0.99
C GLY A 148 -6.81 14.11 -1.26
N TRP A 149 -7.15 13.21 -2.18
CA TRP A 149 -8.52 12.99 -2.65
C TRP A 149 -9.39 12.25 -1.65
N LEU A 150 -8.79 11.44 -0.78
CA LEU A 150 -9.54 10.82 0.32
C LEU A 150 -10.12 11.87 1.27
N TYR A 151 -9.53 13.06 1.36
CA TYR A 151 -10.01 14.16 2.20
C TYR A 151 -11.19 14.94 1.61
N LEU A 152 -11.65 14.58 0.41
CA LEU A 152 -12.76 15.26 -0.22
C LEU A 152 -14.09 15.03 0.53
N TYR A 153 -14.20 14.10 1.50
CA TYR A 153 -15.39 13.73 2.30
C TYR A 153 -16.26 14.86 2.91
N ASN A 154 -15.84 16.12 2.81
CA ASN A 154 -16.63 17.27 3.20
C ASN A 154 -17.73 17.67 2.19
N TYR A 155 -17.76 17.09 0.99
CA TYR A 155 -18.85 17.37 0.03
C TYR A 155 -19.79 16.16 -0.15
N GLY A 156 -21.11 16.41 -0.18
CA GLY A 156 -22.12 15.41 -0.50
C GLY A 156 -22.00 14.94 -1.96
N GLY A 157 -22.32 13.68 -2.24
CA GLY A 157 -22.25 13.09 -3.60
C GLY A 157 -20.87 12.57 -4.03
N ILE A 158 -19.84 12.71 -3.18
CA ILE A 158 -18.48 12.29 -3.53
C ILE A 158 -18.32 10.79 -3.76
N CYS A 159 -19.20 9.94 -3.23
CA CYS A 159 -19.16 8.52 -3.55
C CYS A 159 -19.25 8.27 -5.06
N PHE A 160 -20.07 9.01 -5.80
CA PHE A 160 -20.16 8.92 -7.26
C PHE A 160 -18.87 9.37 -7.95
N LEU A 161 -18.28 10.50 -7.50
CA LEU A 161 -16.98 10.97 -8.01
C LEU A 161 -15.86 9.96 -7.74
N ALA A 162 -15.76 9.46 -6.51
CA ALA A 162 -14.73 8.54 -6.08
C ALA A 162 -14.85 7.19 -6.81
N ALA A 163 -16.06 6.62 -6.89
CA ALA A 163 -16.29 5.38 -7.63
C ALA A 163 -15.96 5.53 -9.12
N SER A 164 -16.35 6.65 -9.74
CA SER A 164 -16.03 6.94 -11.14
C SER A 164 -14.52 7.11 -11.38
N LEU A 165 -13.80 7.73 -10.44
CA LEU A 165 -12.36 7.89 -10.54
C LEU A 165 -11.62 6.56 -10.34
N VAL A 166 -12.06 5.73 -9.38
CA VAL A 166 -11.57 4.35 -9.21
C VAL A 166 -11.79 3.56 -10.49
N GLN A 167 -13.00 3.60 -11.07
CA GLN A 167 -13.32 2.94 -12.34
C GLN A 167 -12.39 3.40 -13.46
N ARG A 168 -12.23 4.72 -13.62
CA ARG A 168 -11.44 5.31 -14.70
C ARG A 168 -9.97 4.91 -14.62
N VAL A 169 -9.42 4.89 -13.41
CA VAL A 169 -8.03 4.49 -13.16
C VAL A 169 -7.87 2.96 -13.33
N ALA A 170 -8.76 2.15 -12.77
CA ALA A 170 -8.71 0.69 -12.92
C ALA A 170 -8.73 0.25 -14.40
N ARG A 171 -9.57 0.89 -15.23
CA ARG A 171 -9.58 0.70 -16.69
C ARG A 171 -8.26 1.06 -17.35
N ALA A 172 -7.58 2.10 -16.88
CA ALA A 172 -6.26 2.47 -17.39
C ALA A 172 -5.18 1.43 -17.04
N TYR A 173 -5.35 0.68 -15.94
CA TYR A 173 -4.53 -0.50 -15.61
C TYR A 173 -4.97 -1.78 -16.34
N GLY A 174 -5.94 -1.71 -17.25
CA GLY A 174 -6.38 -2.84 -18.07
C GLY A 174 -7.43 -3.75 -17.42
N HIS A 175 -8.06 -3.32 -16.33
CA HIS A 175 -9.16 -4.05 -15.69
C HIS A 175 -10.51 -3.68 -16.30
N ASP A 176 -11.45 -4.63 -16.27
CA ASP A 176 -12.85 -4.28 -16.48
C ASP A 176 -13.38 -3.69 -15.18
N ALA A 177 -13.95 -2.49 -15.25
CA ALA A 177 -14.44 -1.81 -14.07
C ALA A 177 -15.71 -1.02 -14.39
N ARG A 178 -16.65 -1.02 -13.45
CA ARG A 178 -17.89 -0.25 -13.55
C ARG A 178 -18.27 0.36 -12.22
N VAL A 179 -18.95 1.50 -12.30
CA VAL A 179 -19.62 2.09 -11.14
C VAL A 179 -20.95 1.38 -10.95
N GLU A 180 -21.21 0.93 -9.73
CA GLU A 180 -22.50 0.41 -9.30
C GLU A 180 -23.16 1.41 -8.35
N SER A 181 -24.43 1.71 -8.61
CA SER A 181 -25.28 2.52 -7.73
C SER A 181 -26.00 1.58 -6.76
N GLY A 182 -26.14 2.03 -5.51
CA GLY A 182 -26.75 1.22 -4.46
C GLY A 182 -26.72 1.89 -3.10
N TYR A 183 -26.56 1.09 -2.05
CA TYR A 183 -26.41 1.55 -0.68
C TYR A 183 -25.54 0.58 0.15
N VAL A 184 -25.07 1.04 1.30
CA VAL A 184 -24.29 0.22 2.24
C VAL A 184 -25.09 0.04 3.53
N ASP A 185 -25.23 -1.23 3.93
CA ASP A 185 -25.87 -1.65 5.17
C ASP A 185 -24.80 -2.08 6.17
N ILE A 186 -24.71 -1.37 7.29
CA ILE A 186 -23.72 -1.60 8.35
C ILE A 186 -24.46 -2.01 9.61
N GLN A 187 -24.19 -3.23 10.08
CA GLN A 187 -24.85 -3.80 11.26
C GLN A 187 -23.84 -4.06 12.38
N ARG A 188 -24.23 -3.73 13.62
CA ARG A 188 -23.47 -4.06 14.83
C ARG A 188 -24.36 -4.14 16.04
N GLU A 189 -24.30 -5.24 16.79
CA GLU A 189 -24.98 -5.38 18.10
C GLU A 189 -26.47 -4.96 18.06
N GLY A 190 -27.16 -5.22 16.94
CA GLY A 190 -28.56 -4.86 16.74
C GLY A 190 -28.82 -3.43 16.24
N VAL A 191 -27.79 -2.60 16.07
CA VAL A 191 -27.85 -1.27 15.44
C VAL A 191 -27.60 -1.39 13.94
N GLN A 192 -28.44 -0.72 13.15
CA GLN A 192 -28.32 -0.63 11.70
C GLN A 192 -28.00 0.80 11.27
N PHE A 193 -27.00 0.98 10.40
CA PHE A 193 -26.69 2.23 9.72
C PHE A 193 -26.78 2.01 8.21
N LEU A 194 -27.53 2.88 7.53
CA LEU A 194 -27.71 2.82 6.07
C LEU A 194 -27.05 4.04 5.42
N LEU A 195 -26.02 3.80 4.60
CA LEU A 195 -25.41 4.83 3.77
C LEU A 195 -26.06 4.82 2.39
N GLY A 196 -26.71 5.92 2.01
CA GLY A 196 -27.34 6.06 0.70
C GLY A 196 -28.67 5.30 0.57
N GLY A 197 -29.21 4.71 1.62
CA GLY A 197 -30.51 4.05 1.59
C GLY A 197 -31.69 5.03 1.41
N LYS A 198 -32.78 4.55 0.81
CA LYS A 198 -34.01 5.31 0.59
C LYS A 198 -34.59 5.86 1.90
N GLY A 199 -34.86 7.15 1.97
CA GLY A 199 -35.43 7.84 3.13
C GLY A 199 -34.42 8.25 4.20
N TYR A 200 -33.11 8.05 3.97
CA TYR A 200 -32.05 8.33 4.96
C TYR A 200 -31.15 9.54 4.61
N ALA A 201 -31.38 10.20 3.48
CA ALA A 201 -30.60 11.39 3.11
C ALA A 201 -31.02 12.63 3.91
N ALA A 202 -30.05 13.43 4.36
CA ALA A 202 -30.34 14.73 4.97
C ALA A 202 -30.77 15.76 3.90
N PRO A 203 -31.46 16.86 4.28
CA PRO A 203 -31.81 17.92 3.33
C PRO A 203 -30.59 18.42 2.54
N GLY A 204 -30.68 18.41 1.21
CA GLY A 204 -29.60 18.81 0.30
C GLY A 204 -28.58 17.69 0.00
N GLN A 205 -28.80 16.47 0.48
CA GLN A 205 -28.08 15.27 0.06
C GLN A 205 -28.93 14.47 -0.93
N ILE A 206 -28.25 13.78 -1.85
CA ILE A 206 -28.89 12.77 -2.69
C ILE A 206 -29.10 11.50 -1.87
N GLU A 207 -30.22 10.83 -2.11
CA GLU A 207 -30.34 9.42 -1.74
C GLU A 207 -29.50 8.62 -2.73
N GLY A 208 -28.81 7.58 -2.26
CA GLY A 208 -27.90 6.77 -3.07
C GLY A 208 -26.44 6.82 -2.63
N HIS A 209 -25.74 5.74 -2.97
CA HIS A 209 -24.31 5.55 -2.81
C HIS A 209 -23.75 4.91 -4.08
N ALA A 210 -22.45 5.06 -4.29
CA ALA A 210 -21.78 4.45 -5.43
C ALA A 210 -20.46 3.80 -5.01
N MET A 211 -20.19 2.65 -5.61
CA MET A 211 -18.99 1.84 -5.43
C MET A 211 -18.49 1.38 -6.79
N CYS A 212 -17.22 0.97 -6.87
CA CYS A 212 -16.67 0.41 -8.09
C CYS A 212 -16.62 -1.13 -7.99
N VAL A 213 -17.12 -1.81 -9.02
CA VAL A 213 -16.88 -3.25 -9.21
C VAL A 213 -15.77 -3.43 -10.23
N ILE A 214 -14.77 -4.26 -9.91
CA ILE A 214 -13.59 -4.53 -10.74
C ILE A 214 -13.53 -6.03 -11.03
N ASP A 215 -13.43 -6.37 -12.32
CA ASP A 215 -13.34 -7.73 -12.89
C ASP A 215 -14.41 -8.71 -12.37
N ASP A 216 -15.61 -8.22 -12.00
CA ASP A 216 -16.65 -9.00 -11.30
C ASP A 216 -16.10 -9.84 -10.14
N SER A 217 -15.06 -9.33 -9.49
CA SER A 217 -14.28 -10.06 -8.48
C SER A 217 -14.07 -9.26 -7.21
N LEU A 218 -14.08 -7.92 -7.30
CA LEU A 218 -13.87 -7.01 -6.19
C LEU A 218 -14.90 -5.88 -6.21
N VAL A 219 -15.60 -5.68 -5.11
CA VAL A 219 -16.26 -4.41 -4.80
C VAL A 219 -15.25 -3.53 -4.06
N LEU A 220 -15.05 -2.29 -4.51
CA LEU A 220 -14.15 -1.32 -3.90
C LEU A 220 -14.89 0.00 -3.66
N ASP A 221 -14.82 0.49 -2.42
CA ASP A 221 -15.59 1.64 -1.96
C ASP A 221 -14.71 2.63 -1.21
N PHE A 222 -14.47 3.78 -1.84
CA PHE A 222 -13.72 4.91 -1.27
C PHE A 222 -14.67 6.04 -0.80
N GLY A 223 -15.99 5.84 -0.86
CA GLY A 223 -17.03 6.82 -0.61
C GLY A 223 -17.57 6.86 0.83
N LEU A 224 -16.85 6.29 1.80
CA LEU A 224 -17.37 6.00 3.16
C LEU A 224 -17.28 7.17 4.14
N GLY A 225 -17.05 8.40 3.65
CA GLY A 225 -16.81 9.58 4.48
C GLY A 225 -17.93 9.91 5.48
N ASN A 226 -19.20 9.72 5.10
CA ASN A 226 -20.35 9.96 5.98
C ASN A 226 -20.48 8.93 7.10
N VAL A 227 -20.08 7.67 6.86
CA VAL A 227 -20.05 6.63 7.90
C VAL A 227 -19.13 7.05 9.04
N ARG A 228 -17.97 7.65 8.71
CA ARG A 228 -17.00 8.11 9.71
C ARG A 228 -17.50 9.30 10.54
N LYS A 229 -18.40 10.12 9.99
CA LYS A 229 -19.05 11.22 10.72
C LYS A 229 -20.15 10.72 11.66
N GLY A 230 -20.93 9.73 11.23
CA GLY A 230 -22.12 9.26 11.95
C GLY A 230 -21.91 8.04 12.87
N PHE A 231 -20.98 7.15 12.52
CA PHE A 231 -20.80 5.85 13.18
C PHE A 231 -19.60 5.85 14.14
N ARG A 232 -18.38 6.17 13.68
CA ARG A 232 -17.15 6.25 14.50
C ARG A 232 -15.92 6.76 13.71
N ARG A 233 -14.94 7.37 14.39
CA ARG A 233 -13.71 7.93 13.75
C ARG A 233 -12.70 6.87 13.27
N ASP A 234 -12.76 5.68 13.83
CA ASP A 234 -11.92 4.52 13.55
C ASP A 234 -12.53 3.55 12.52
N PHE A 235 -13.65 3.91 11.90
CA PHE A 235 -14.13 3.20 10.72
C PHE A 235 -13.16 3.46 9.54
N PRO A 236 -12.80 2.44 8.74
CA PRO A 236 -11.88 2.60 7.61
C PRO A 236 -12.35 3.67 6.62
N TRP A 237 -11.41 4.33 5.96
CA TRP A 237 -11.70 5.31 4.91
C TRP A 237 -12.12 4.66 3.61
N ALA A 238 -11.62 3.46 3.36
CA ALA A 238 -11.90 2.67 2.19
C ALA A 238 -12.06 1.20 2.57
N LEU A 239 -12.95 0.51 1.87
CA LEU A 239 -13.19 -0.91 2.04
C LEU A 239 -13.21 -1.60 0.68
N GLY A 240 -12.80 -2.86 0.64
CA GLY A 240 -13.03 -3.74 -0.49
C GLY A 240 -13.36 -5.15 -0.06
N CYS A 241 -14.27 -5.81 -0.78
CA CYS A 241 -14.64 -7.20 -0.53
C CYS A 241 -14.81 -7.98 -1.83
N ALA A 242 -14.72 -9.30 -1.76
CA ALA A 242 -15.02 -10.17 -2.89
C ALA A 242 -16.42 -9.87 -3.43
N TYR A 243 -16.52 -9.69 -4.75
CA TYR A 243 -17.81 -9.56 -5.41
C TYR A 243 -18.55 -10.90 -5.38
N GLN A 244 -19.77 -10.86 -4.87
CA GLN A 244 -20.67 -11.99 -4.75
C GLN A 244 -22.06 -11.48 -5.13
N SER A 245 -22.35 -11.45 -6.43
CA SER A 245 -23.67 -11.07 -6.93
C SER A 245 -24.71 -12.07 -6.44
N THR A 246 -25.51 -11.63 -5.48
CA THR A 246 -26.71 -12.32 -4.99
C THR A 246 -27.92 -11.43 -5.27
N GLU A 247 -29.12 -11.94 -5.03
CA GLU A 247 -30.36 -11.19 -5.29
C GLU A 247 -30.40 -9.82 -4.59
N ASN A 248 -29.75 -9.69 -3.42
CA ASN A 248 -29.85 -8.48 -2.58
C ASN A 248 -28.50 -7.91 -2.13
N ALA A 249 -27.37 -8.42 -2.62
CA ALA A 249 -26.05 -7.94 -2.23
C ALA A 249 -25.01 -8.14 -3.34
N LEU A 250 -24.10 -7.18 -3.46
CA LEU A 250 -22.91 -7.25 -4.30
C LEU A 250 -21.72 -7.89 -3.58
N GLY A 251 -21.73 -7.87 -2.25
CA GLY A 251 -20.65 -8.37 -1.41
C GLY A 251 -20.86 -7.99 0.05
N SER A 252 -20.15 -8.68 0.94
CA SER A 252 -20.17 -8.37 2.38
C SER A 252 -18.82 -8.66 3.01
N MET A 253 -18.55 -8.02 4.14
CA MET A 253 -17.37 -8.32 4.97
C MET A 253 -17.65 -8.07 6.44
N VAL A 254 -16.89 -8.73 7.30
CA VAL A 254 -16.89 -8.50 8.75
C VAL A 254 -15.64 -7.74 9.13
N LEU A 255 -15.81 -6.58 9.78
CA LEU A 255 -14.70 -5.77 10.24
C LEU A 255 -14.08 -6.36 11.52
N PRO A 256 -12.79 -6.11 11.80
CA PRO A 256 -12.15 -6.55 13.05
C PRO A 256 -12.84 -6.03 14.32
N THR A 257 -13.58 -4.94 14.20
CA THR A 257 -14.36 -4.30 15.25
C THR A 257 -15.76 -4.89 15.45
N GLY A 258 -16.13 -5.90 14.65
CA GLY A 258 -17.36 -6.69 14.80
C GLY A 258 -18.54 -6.25 13.92
N GLU A 259 -18.43 -5.13 13.20
CA GLU A 259 -19.45 -4.69 12.25
C GLU A 259 -19.51 -5.63 11.03
N THR A 260 -20.72 -5.91 10.55
CA THR A 260 -20.94 -6.49 9.22
C THR A 260 -21.30 -5.38 8.25
N VAL A 261 -20.53 -5.24 7.17
CA VAL A 261 -20.77 -4.27 6.10
C VAL A 261 -21.24 -5.03 4.86
N THR A 262 -22.38 -4.64 4.31
CA THR A 262 -22.97 -5.26 3.11
C THR A 262 -23.25 -4.19 2.06
N TRP A 263 -22.73 -4.39 0.86
CA TRP A 263 -23.02 -3.56 -0.31
C TRP A 263 -24.22 -4.12 -1.05
N LYS A 264 -25.24 -3.30 -1.27
CA LYS A 264 -26.52 -3.72 -1.85
C LYS A 264 -26.88 -2.84 -3.03
N ASN A 265 -27.59 -3.41 -4.00
CA ASN A 265 -28.02 -2.75 -5.23
C ASN A 265 -29.49 -3.07 -5.60
N ASP A 266 -30.24 -3.68 -4.69
CA ASP A 266 -31.69 -3.97 -4.80
C ASP A 266 -32.55 -2.69 -4.79
N TRP A 267 -31.97 -1.58 -4.33
CA TRP A 267 -32.48 -0.24 -4.55
C TRP A 267 -31.37 0.65 -5.09
N GLN A 268 -31.69 1.41 -6.14
CA GLN A 268 -30.82 2.41 -6.74
C GLN A 268 -31.55 3.74 -6.81
N THR A 269 -30.81 4.82 -6.57
CA THR A 269 -31.37 6.16 -6.68
C THR A 269 -31.72 6.50 -8.14
N PRO A 270 -32.91 7.07 -8.41
CA PRO A 270 -33.27 7.53 -9.76
C PRO A 270 -32.32 8.60 -10.30
N ASP A 271 -31.66 9.36 -9.40
CA ASP A 271 -30.76 10.45 -9.75
C ASP A 271 -29.31 9.98 -10.00
N GLY A 272 -29.03 8.68 -9.87
CA GLY A 272 -27.66 8.15 -9.92
C GLY A 272 -26.93 8.46 -11.22
N GLU A 273 -27.60 8.27 -12.36
CA GLU A 273 -27.03 8.59 -13.68
C GLU A 273 -26.77 10.09 -13.83
N ALA A 274 -27.68 10.94 -13.34
CA ALA A 274 -27.50 12.39 -13.39
C ALA A 274 -26.30 12.83 -12.54
N GLU A 275 -26.08 12.22 -11.39
CA GLU A 275 -24.91 12.48 -10.54
C GLU A 275 -23.60 11.99 -11.18
N LEU A 276 -23.59 10.84 -11.85
CA LEU A 276 -22.43 10.38 -12.63
C LEU A 276 -22.07 11.38 -13.74
N GLN A 277 -23.06 11.83 -14.50
CA GLN A 277 -22.86 12.80 -15.58
C GLN A 277 -22.35 14.15 -15.07
N LYS A 278 -22.88 14.62 -13.94
CA LYS A 278 -22.43 15.84 -13.26
C LYS A 278 -20.95 15.78 -12.87
N TYR A 279 -20.43 14.63 -12.45
CA TYR A 279 -19.03 14.47 -12.07
C TYR A 279 -18.09 14.11 -13.22
N ALA A 280 -18.58 13.64 -14.37
CA ALA A 280 -17.75 13.18 -15.49
C ALA A 280 -16.65 14.18 -15.92
N PRO A 281 -16.91 15.50 -16.05
CA PRO A 281 -15.84 16.45 -16.39
C PRO A 281 -14.74 16.53 -15.32
N PHE A 282 -15.11 16.43 -14.04
CA PHE A 282 -14.16 16.43 -12.93
C PHE A 282 -13.36 15.13 -12.86
N VAL A 283 -13.98 13.99 -13.15
CA VAL A 283 -13.30 12.68 -13.23
C VAL A 283 -12.17 12.75 -14.25
N GLU A 284 -12.42 13.27 -15.45
CA GLU A 284 -11.37 13.38 -16.46
C GLU A 284 -10.26 14.35 -16.04
N GLN A 285 -10.59 15.51 -15.47
CA GLN A 285 -9.56 16.44 -14.95
C GLN A 285 -8.69 15.81 -13.87
N LEU A 286 -9.31 15.15 -12.89
CA LEU A 286 -8.59 14.44 -11.83
C LEU A 286 -7.78 13.28 -12.42
N PHE A 287 -8.31 12.53 -13.38
CA PHE A 287 -7.58 11.47 -14.06
C PHE A 287 -6.34 11.99 -14.80
N GLN A 288 -6.42 13.14 -15.48
CA GLN A 288 -5.22 13.76 -16.07
C GLN A 288 -4.17 14.11 -15.00
N HIS A 289 -4.60 14.61 -13.83
CA HIS A 289 -3.68 14.81 -12.70
C HIS A 289 -3.10 13.50 -12.18
N TYR A 290 -3.88 12.42 -12.13
CA TYR A 290 -3.40 11.09 -11.74
C TYR A 290 -2.29 10.63 -12.69
N VAL A 291 -2.55 10.65 -14.00
CA VAL A 291 -1.59 10.22 -15.03
C VAL A 291 -0.33 11.08 -14.99
N ALA A 292 -0.46 12.39 -14.80
CA ALA A 292 0.71 13.27 -14.69
C ALA A 292 1.62 12.95 -13.49
N HIS A 293 1.10 12.30 -12.44
CA HIS A 293 1.88 11.96 -11.23
C HIS A 293 2.32 10.50 -11.17
N PHE A 294 1.53 9.58 -11.71
CA PHE A 294 1.71 8.12 -11.55
C PHE A 294 1.74 7.32 -12.85
N GLY A 295 1.47 7.95 -14.01
CA GLY A 295 1.44 7.32 -15.33
C GLY A 295 2.79 7.26 -16.03
#